data_AF-A0AAW2MSU9-F1
#
_entry.id   AF-A0AAW2MSU9-F1
#
_cell.length_a   1.000
_cell.length_b   1.000
_cell.length_c   1.000
_cell.angle_alpha   90.00
_cell.angle_beta   90.00
_cell.angle_gamma   90.00
#
_symmetry.space_group_name_H-M   'P 1'
#
loop_
_entity.id
_entity.type
_entity.pdbx_description
1 polymer ?
#
loop_
_entity_poly.entity_id
_entity_poly.type
_entity_poly.pdbx_seq_one_letter_code
_entity_poly.pdbx_strand_id
1 'polypeptide(L)'
;MPYIREIVMQKIGGKVDFEQKFENSTSADLVTKCNVPSYKRELIRKAEPLIEEEPKKPWITLKKNVEKIKYLPTMVDISFKPKYVYVDVGARTYGSSIVSWFKKHYPKQNKTFDIYAIEADKTFHDDYKGKKGVTLQPYAAWTTSHKEIEKGRGIGRIKPVQSSGSSTSAGDVDKIQGFDFADWLKHSVSEKDYVVMKMDVEGTEFDLIPRLFKTGAICLIDELFLECHYNRWQK
;
A
#
# COMPACT_ATOMS: atom_id res chain seq x y z
N MET A 1 -27.97 11.76 3.44
CA MET A 1 -26.52 12.06 3.62
C MET A 1 -25.74 11.02 2.85
N PRO A 2 -24.75 11.38 2.01
CA PRO A 2 -23.91 10.38 1.36
C PRO A 2 -23.15 9.57 2.43
N TYR A 3 -23.05 8.26 2.22
CA TYR A 3 -22.25 7.39 3.08
C TYR A 3 -20.76 7.74 2.89
N ILE A 4 -20.16 8.35 3.92
CA ILE A 4 -18.71 8.57 3.95
C ILE A 4 -18.07 7.26 4.39
N ARG A 5 -17.23 6.68 3.53
CA ARG A 5 -16.32 5.59 3.93
C ARG A 5 -15.09 6.21 4.57
N GLU A 6 -14.80 5.85 5.80
CA GLU A 6 -13.66 6.34 6.55
C GLU A 6 -12.79 5.16 7.01
N ILE A 7 -11.47 5.32 6.86
CA ILE A 7 -10.47 4.41 7.45
C ILE A 7 -9.63 5.26 8.39
N VAL A 8 -9.71 4.98 9.69
CA VAL A 8 -8.95 5.71 10.71
C VAL A 8 -7.73 4.88 11.11
N MET A 9 -6.54 5.38 10.78
CA MET A 9 -5.28 4.83 11.28
C MET A 9 -4.86 5.57 12.55
N GLN A 10 -4.56 4.83 13.61
CA GLN A 10 -4.15 5.41 14.89
C GLN A 10 -2.81 4.81 15.33
N LYS A 11 -1.90 5.66 15.77
CA LYS A 11 -0.70 5.21 16.46
C LYS A 11 -1.02 5.02 17.94
N ILE A 12 -1.02 3.78 18.40
CA ILE A 12 -1.17 3.48 19.83
C ILE A 12 0.20 3.68 20.51
N GLY A 13 0.42 4.84 21.13
CA GLY A 13 1.62 5.17 21.90
C GLY A 13 1.26 5.61 23.32
N GLY A 14 1.79 4.93 24.35
CA GLY A 14 1.58 5.27 25.76
C GLY A 14 1.67 4.05 26.69
N LYS A 15 1.54 4.27 28.02
CA LYS A 15 1.37 3.25 29.09
C LYS A 15 0.01 2.51 29.00
N VAL A 16 -0.62 2.50 27.83
CA VAL A 16 -1.82 1.70 27.62
C VAL A 16 -1.35 0.28 27.43
N ASP A 17 -1.76 -0.62 28.33
CA ASP A 17 -1.48 -2.05 28.19
C ASP A 17 -2.05 -2.51 26.85
N PHE A 18 -1.15 -2.80 25.91
CA PHE A 18 -1.47 -3.44 24.64
C PHE A 18 -2.23 -4.75 24.86
N GLU A 19 -2.03 -5.38 26.03
CA GLU A 19 -2.70 -6.61 26.46
C GLU A 19 -4.20 -6.37 26.72
N GLN A 20 -4.59 -5.33 27.48
CA GLN A 20 -5.99 -5.04 27.79
C GLN A 20 -6.86 -4.71 26.56
N LYS A 21 -6.32 -4.00 25.56
CA LYS A 21 -7.08 -3.69 24.32
C LYS A 21 -7.27 -4.90 23.41
N PHE A 22 -6.36 -5.87 23.43
CA PHE A 22 -6.46 -7.09 22.61
C PHE A 22 -7.20 -8.24 23.30
N GLU A 23 -7.23 -8.28 24.63
CA GLU A 23 -7.98 -9.28 25.41
C GLU A 23 -9.50 -9.04 25.38
N ASN A 24 -9.94 -7.78 25.31
CA ASN A 24 -11.38 -7.43 25.25
C ASN A 24 -12.03 -7.61 23.87
N SER A 25 -11.34 -8.20 22.89
CA SER A 25 -11.90 -8.48 21.57
C SER A 25 -12.40 -9.91 21.49
N THR A 26 -13.70 -10.06 21.21
CA THR A 26 -14.45 -11.33 21.24
C THR A 26 -13.88 -12.40 20.29
N SER A 27 -14.11 -13.67 20.63
CA SER A 27 -13.62 -14.87 19.93
C SER A 27 -13.94 -14.96 18.42
N ALA A 28 -14.86 -14.15 17.89
CA ALA A 28 -15.15 -14.08 16.45
C ALA A 28 -14.15 -13.20 15.66
N ASP A 29 -13.40 -12.31 16.34
CA ASP A 29 -12.39 -11.42 15.75
C ASP A 29 -10.98 -12.05 15.66
N LEU A 30 -10.85 -13.34 15.98
CA LEU A 30 -9.56 -14.03 16.09
C LEU A 30 -8.97 -14.49 14.75
N VAL A 31 -9.72 -14.45 13.65
CA VAL A 31 -9.35 -15.17 12.42
C VAL A 31 -8.17 -14.54 11.65
N THR A 32 -7.80 -13.28 11.90
CA THR A 32 -6.66 -12.64 11.20
C THR A 32 -5.85 -11.67 12.08
N LYS A 33 -5.52 -12.06 13.32
CA LYS A 33 -4.55 -11.30 14.13
C LYS A 33 -3.13 -11.63 13.68
N CYS A 34 -2.39 -10.63 13.20
CA CYS A 34 -0.96 -10.77 12.94
C CYS A 34 -0.24 -11.10 14.25
N ASN A 35 0.67 -12.08 14.21
CA ASN A 35 1.57 -12.29 15.34
C ASN A 35 2.59 -11.13 15.37
N VAL A 36 2.45 -10.23 16.35
CA VAL A 36 3.33 -9.06 16.52
C VAL A 36 4.23 -9.28 17.74
N PRO A 37 5.51 -9.66 17.54
CA PRO A 37 6.47 -9.86 18.63
C PRO A 37 6.68 -8.60 19.49
N SER A 38 7.09 -8.78 20.74
CA SER A 38 7.35 -7.70 21.69
C SER A 38 8.32 -6.65 21.15
N TYR A 39 9.42 -7.07 20.50
CA TYR A 39 10.40 -6.15 19.93
C TYR A 39 9.78 -5.24 18.85
N LYS A 40 8.84 -5.74 18.01
CA LYS A 40 8.13 -4.89 17.03
C LYS A 40 7.27 -3.84 17.75
N ARG A 41 6.64 -4.19 18.87
CA ARG A 41 5.87 -3.24 19.70
C ARG A 41 6.77 -2.14 20.30
N GLU A 42 7.98 -2.49 20.72
CA GLU A 42 8.97 -1.52 21.20
C GLU A 42 9.47 -0.58 20.10
N LEU A 43 9.65 -1.07 18.88
CA LEU A 43 10.06 -0.25 17.73
C LEU A 43 9.00 0.78 17.36
N ILE A 44 7.72 0.41 17.38
CA ILE A 44 6.61 1.34 17.10
C ILE A 44 6.61 2.54 18.07
N ARG A 45 7.03 2.33 19.33
CA ARG A 45 7.20 3.42 20.31
C ARG A 45 8.32 4.40 19.93
N LYS A 46 9.32 3.95 19.17
CA LYS A 46 10.45 4.76 18.69
C LYS A 46 10.19 5.45 17.35
N ALA A 47 9.15 5.02 16.60
CA ALA A 47 8.73 5.67 15.37
C ALA A 47 8.32 7.13 15.63
N GLU A 48 8.34 7.97 14.59
CA GLU A 48 7.85 9.35 14.66
C GLU A 48 6.37 9.43 15.09
N PRO A 49 5.95 10.49 15.79
CA PRO A 49 4.54 10.67 16.16
C PRO A 49 3.66 10.86 14.92
N LEU A 50 2.37 10.49 15.05
CA LEU A 50 1.37 10.82 14.04
C LEU A 50 1.21 12.35 13.96
N ILE A 51 1.08 12.86 12.74
CA ILE A 51 0.72 14.25 12.51
C ILE A 51 -0.81 14.33 12.61
N GLU A 52 -1.33 14.91 13.69
CA GLU A 52 -2.76 14.93 13.98
C GLU A 52 -3.54 15.92 13.09
N GLU A 53 -2.89 17.01 12.67
CA GLU A 53 -3.51 18.05 11.85
C GLU A 53 -2.76 18.26 10.54
N GLU A 54 -3.51 18.47 9.45
CA GLU A 54 -2.91 18.81 8.17
C GLU A 54 -2.13 20.14 8.26
N PRO A 55 -0.84 20.18 7.86
CA PRO A 55 -0.05 21.39 7.98
C PRO A 55 -0.58 22.53 7.10
N LYS A 56 -0.74 23.74 7.66
CA LYS A 56 -1.16 24.96 6.91
C LYS A 56 -0.23 25.33 5.74
N LYS A 57 1.04 24.92 5.80
CA LYS A 57 2.01 25.04 4.72
C LYS A 57 2.57 23.64 4.42
N PRO A 58 1.84 22.83 3.63
CA PRO A 58 2.15 21.42 3.44
C PRO A 58 3.57 21.21 2.94
N TRP A 59 4.00 21.93 1.90
CA TRP A 59 5.33 21.80 1.28
C TRP A 59 6.51 22.02 2.23
N ILE A 60 6.49 23.08 3.05
CA ILE A 60 7.58 23.37 4.01
C ILE A 60 7.59 22.32 5.13
N THR A 61 6.41 21.96 5.61
CA THR A 61 6.27 21.04 6.74
C THR A 61 6.60 19.61 6.31
N LEU A 62 6.15 19.18 5.12
CA LEU A 62 6.55 17.90 4.51
C LEU A 62 8.06 17.82 4.41
N LYS A 63 8.73 18.84 3.88
CA LYS A 63 10.19 18.81 3.71
C LYS A 63 10.91 18.56 5.04
N LYS A 64 10.51 19.27 6.10
CA LYS A 64 11.06 19.07 7.46
C LYS A 64 10.69 17.73 8.09
N ASN A 65 9.50 17.21 7.80
CA ASN A 65 9.02 15.95 8.37
C ASN A 65 9.67 14.76 7.68
N VAL A 66 9.90 14.82 6.37
CA VAL A 66 10.58 13.79 5.58
C VAL A 66 11.98 13.51 6.12
N GLU A 67 12.69 14.55 6.60
CA GLU A 67 14.00 14.40 7.26
C GLU A 67 13.94 13.62 8.59
N LYS A 68 12.75 13.53 9.21
CA LYS A 68 12.53 12.88 10.51
C LYS A 68 11.90 11.49 10.40
N ILE A 69 11.45 11.09 9.22
CA ILE A 69 10.84 9.77 8.99
C ILE A 69 11.82 8.67 9.43
N LYS A 70 11.34 7.74 10.26
CA LYS A 70 12.11 6.58 10.69
C LYS A 70 11.71 5.36 9.88
N TYR A 71 12.54 5.04 8.88
CA TYR A 71 12.41 3.77 8.17
C TYR A 71 12.78 2.61 9.08
N LEU A 72 12.06 1.49 8.98
CA LEU A 72 12.33 0.31 9.82
C LEU A 72 13.80 -0.17 9.75
N PRO A 73 14.47 -0.23 8.58
CA PRO A 73 15.89 -0.60 8.49
C PRO A 73 16.87 0.42 9.09
N THR A 74 16.41 1.57 9.56
CA THR A 74 17.26 2.50 10.33
C THR A 74 17.22 2.22 11.83
N MET A 75 16.26 1.41 12.28
CA MET A 75 16.03 1.10 13.69
C MET A 75 16.37 -0.35 14.05
N VAL A 76 16.39 -1.25 13.06
CA VAL A 76 16.73 -2.68 13.25
C VAL A 76 17.65 -3.19 12.15
N ASP A 77 18.47 -4.17 12.50
CA ASP A 77 19.18 -4.99 11.52
C ASP A 77 18.18 -5.90 10.80
N ILE A 78 18.12 -5.82 9.47
CA ILE A 78 17.24 -6.67 8.65
C ILE A 78 18.00 -7.84 8.02
N SER A 79 19.30 -7.98 8.29
CA SER A 79 20.20 -8.92 7.63
C SER A 79 19.85 -10.39 7.77
N PHE A 80 19.13 -10.75 8.83
CA PHE A 80 18.68 -12.11 9.14
C PHE A 80 17.58 -12.62 8.21
N LYS A 81 16.97 -11.74 7.41
CA LYS A 81 15.89 -12.09 6.49
C LYS A 81 16.45 -12.77 5.23
N PRO A 82 15.85 -13.88 4.77
CA PRO A 82 16.34 -14.65 3.63
C PRO A 82 16.07 -13.98 2.29
N LYS A 83 15.02 -13.16 2.20
CA LYS A 83 14.57 -12.49 0.97
C LYS A 83 14.06 -11.09 1.29
N TYR A 84 14.24 -10.16 0.36
CA TYR A 84 13.81 -8.77 0.47
C TYR A 84 12.97 -8.42 -0.74
N VAL A 85 11.75 -7.94 -0.50
CA VAL A 85 10.76 -7.69 -1.56
C VAL A 85 10.23 -6.28 -1.43
N TYR A 86 10.18 -5.57 -2.56
CA TYR A 86 9.52 -4.28 -2.65
C TYR A 86 8.34 -4.38 -3.61
N VAL A 87 7.16 -4.02 -3.14
CA VAL A 87 5.92 -4.03 -3.92
C VAL A 87 5.46 -2.59 -4.08
N ASP A 88 5.41 -2.12 -5.31
CA ASP A 88 4.97 -0.78 -5.69
C ASP A 88 3.60 -0.86 -6.35
N VAL A 89 2.54 -0.53 -5.60
CA VAL A 89 1.15 -0.60 -6.05
C VAL A 89 0.74 0.78 -6.59
N GLY A 90 0.47 0.85 -7.90
CA GLY A 90 0.31 2.13 -8.60
C GLY A 90 1.65 2.74 -8.99
N ALA A 91 2.53 1.91 -9.56
CA ALA A 91 3.95 2.24 -9.72
C ALA A 91 4.25 3.34 -10.75
N ARG A 92 3.33 3.62 -11.68
CA ARG A 92 3.45 4.61 -12.76
C ARG A 92 4.75 4.43 -13.54
N THR A 93 5.63 5.43 -13.58
CA THR A 93 6.92 5.31 -14.30
C THR A 93 7.99 4.74 -13.38
N TYR A 94 8.83 3.84 -13.91
CA TYR A 94 9.99 3.28 -13.23
C TYR A 94 10.92 4.38 -12.69
N GLY A 95 11.10 5.46 -13.46
CA GLY A 95 11.89 6.62 -13.04
C GLY A 95 11.34 7.34 -11.81
N SER A 96 10.03 7.55 -11.73
CA SER A 96 9.43 8.34 -10.65
C SER A 96 9.31 7.54 -9.35
N SER A 97 8.67 6.38 -9.36
CA SER A 97 8.41 5.67 -8.10
C SER A 97 9.63 4.86 -7.64
N ILE A 98 10.20 4.01 -8.51
CA ILE A 98 11.27 3.10 -8.10
C ILE A 98 12.63 3.78 -8.03
N VAL A 99 13.04 4.51 -9.07
CA VAL A 99 14.37 5.14 -9.08
C VAL A 99 14.42 6.31 -8.11
N SER A 100 13.50 7.27 -8.26
CA SER A 100 13.59 8.53 -7.51
C SER A 100 13.28 8.38 -6.02
N TRP A 101 12.43 7.43 -5.63
CA TRP A 101 12.08 7.19 -4.23
C TRP A 101 12.75 5.93 -3.66
N PHE A 102 12.37 4.73 -4.10
CA PHE A 102 12.81 3.49 -3.43
C PHE A 102 14.33 3.26 -3.52
N LYS A 103 14.92 3.41 -4.71
CA LYS A 103 16.36 3.21 -4.89
C LYS A 103 17.16 4.31 -4.20
N LYS A 104 16.74 5.57 -4.31
CA LYS A 104 17.46 6.73 -3.80
C LYS A 104 17.34 6.96 -2.29
N HIS A 105 16.15 6.75 -1.72
CA HIS A 105 15.84 7.20 -0.35
C HIS A 105 15.62 6.06 0.65
N TYR A 106 15.03 4.94 0.23
CA TYR A 106 14.76 3.84 1.15
C TYR A 106 16.08 3.15 1.60
N PRO A 107 16.35 3.02 2.91
CA PRO A 107 17.59 2.44 3.42
C PRO A 107 17.55 0.91 3.35
N LYS A 108 18.46 0.33 2.56
CA LYS A 108 18.42 -1.11 2.21
C LYS A 108 19.42 -1.97 2.97
N GLN A 109 20.28 -1.40 3.82
CA GLN A 109 21.38 -2.12 4.50
C GLN A 109 22.22 -3.00 3.54
N ASN A 110 22.51 -2.48 2.34
CA ASN A 110 23.22 -3.19 1.29
C ASN A 110 22.55 -4.51 0.83
N LYS A 111 21.23 -4.63 0.97
CA LYS A 111 20.43 -5.77 0.49
C LYS A 111 19.86 -5.48 -0.89
N THR A 112 19.80 -6.53 -1.70
CA THR A 112 19.13 -6.51 -3.00
C THR A 112 17.66 -6.90 -2.81
N PHE A 113 16.77 -6.13 -3.43
CA PHE A 113 15.34 -6.35 -3.36
C PHE A 113 14.81 -6.87 -4.69
N ASP A 114 13.95 -7.88 -4.65
CA ASP A 114 13.08 -8.22 -5.77
C ASP A 114 11.95 -7.19 -5.83
N ILE A 115 11.84 -6.48 -6.95
CA ILE A 115 10.88 -5.39 -7.10
C ILE A 115 9.69 -5.85 -7.95
N TYR A 116 8.48 -5.72 -7.43
CA TYR A 116 7.24 -5.90 -8.16
C TYR A 116 6.58 -4.54 -8.37
N ALA A 117 6.42 -4.14 -9.62
CA ALA A 117 5.69 -2.93 -10.00
C ALA A 117 4.29 -3.33 -10.47
N ILE A 118 3.24 -2.90 -9.77
CA ILE A 118 1.85 -3.15 -10.16
C ILE A 118 1.33 -1.88 -10.82
N GLU A 119 1.11 -1.96 -12.13
CA GLU A 119 0.69 -0.82 -12.95
C GLU A 119 -0.27 -1.28 -14.05
N ALA A 120 -1.47 -0.73 -14.01
CA ALA A 120 -2.56 -1.07 -14.91
C ALA A 120 -2.52 -0.29 -16.23
N ASP A 121 -2.03 0.96 -16.19
CA ASP A 121 -2.03 1.84 -17.35
C ASP A 121 -0.90 1.47 -18.30
N LYS A 122 -1.30 0.98 -19.50
CA LYS A 122 -0.40 0.49 -20.53
C LYS A 122 0.61 1.53 -21.00
N THR A 123 0.31 2.82 -20.84
CA THR A 123 1.23 3.91 -21.21
C THR A 123 2.54 3.87 -20.43
N PHE A 124 2.58 3.19 -19.28
CA PHE A 124 3.79 3.08 -18.46
C PHE A 124 4.55 1.77 -18.63
N HIS A 125 3.96 0.74 -19.27
CA HIS A 125 4.53 -0.61 -19.32
C HIS A 125 5.90 -0.65 -20.01
N ASP A 126 6.09 0.18 -21.04
CA ASP A 126 7.34 0.25 -21.79
C ASP A 126 8.52 0.73 -20.94
N ASP A 127 8.27 1.54 -19.88
CA ASP A 127 9.31 2.03 -18.98
C ASP A 127 9.93 0.91 -18.13
N TYR A 128 9.25 -0.24 -18.03
CA TYR A 128 9.72 -1.43 -17.29
C TYR A 128 10.43 -2.45 -18.17
N LYS A 129 10.37 -2.33 -19.50
CA LYS A 129 11.02 -3.27 -20.41
C LYS A 129 12.54 -3.28 -20.20
N GLY A 130 13.10 -4.47 -20.04
CA GLY A 130 14.54 -4.68 -19.88
C GLY A 130 15.12 -4.20 -18.53
N LYS A 131 14.30 -3.78 -17.55
CA LYS A 131 14.79 -3.39 -16.23
C LYS A 131 15.09 -4.63 -15.38
N LYS A 132 16.38 -4.91 -15.18
CA LYS A 132 16.83 -6.04 -14.33
C LYS A 132 16.37 -5.87 -12.88
N GLY A 133 15.93 -6.96 -12.26
CA GLY A 133 15.47 -6.99 -10.87
C GLY A 133 14.11 -6.34 -10.63
N VAL A 134 13.36 -6.05 -11.69
CA VAL A 134 12.00 -5.51 -11.63
C VAL A 134 11.06 -6.40 -12.44
N THR A 135 9.95 -6.79 -11.84
CA THR A 135 8.87 -7.54 -12.48
C THR A 135 7.64 -6.64 -12.55
N LEU A 136 7.17 -6.34 -13.76
CA LEU A 136 5.91 -5.63 -13.97
C LEU A 136 4.74 -6.62 -13.85
N GLN A 137 3.74 -6.24 -13.05
CA GLN A 137 2.42 -6.85 -12.98
C GLN A 137 1.45 -5.90 -13.72
N PRO A 138 1.12 -6.17 -15.00
CA PRO A 138 0.38 -5.25 -15.87
C PRO A 138 -1.14 -5.28 -15.62
N TYR A 139 -1.54 -5.23 -14.35
CA TYR A 139 -2.91 -5.42 -13.90
C TYR A 139 -3.26 -4.41 -12.80
N ALA A 140 -4.53 -4.11 -12.64
CA ALA A 140 -5.01 -3.33 -11.50
C ALA A 140 -5.03 -4.18 -10.23
N ALA A 141 -4.43 -3.69 -9.15
CA ALA A 141 -4.64 -4.26 -7.83
C ALA A 141 -6.12 -4.13 -7.44
N TRP A 142 -6.79 -5.25 -7.18
CA TRP A 142 -8.21 -5.28 -6.87
C TRP A 142 -8.53 -6.29 -5.75
N THR A 143 -9.80 -6.36 -5.35
CA THR A 143 -10.30 -7.26 -4.30
C THR A 143 -10.71 -8.64 -4.80
N THR A 144 -10.78 -8.84 -6.12
CA THR A 144 -11.25 -10.07 -6.77
C THR A 144 -10.58 -10.19 -8.14
N SER A 145 -10.20 -11.40 -8.52
CA SER A 145 -9.61 -11.69 -9.83
C SER A 145 -10.64 -11.66 -10.97
N HIS A 146 -10.16 -11.44 -12.20
CA HIS A 146 -10.94 -11.48 -13.45
C HIS A 146 -12.07 -10.43 -13.56
N LYS A 147 -11.95 -9.33 -12.81
CA LYS A 147 -12.88 -8.21 -12.95
C LYS A 147 -12.40 -7.31 -14.08
N GLU A 148 -13.24 -7.11 -15.10
CA GLU A 148 -13.06 -5.98 -16.02
C GLU A 148 -13.36 -4.70 -15.25
N ILE A 149 -12.45 -3.74 -15.34
CA ILE A 149 -12.57 -2.46 -14.64
C ILE A 149 -12.42 -1.34 -15.66
N GLU A 150 -13.28 -0.33 -15.54
CA GLU A 150 -13.25 0.82 -16.43
C GLU A 150 -12.22 1.82 -15.93
N LYS A 151 -11.40 2.32 -16.86
CA LYS A 151 -10.55 3.48 -16.60
C LYS A 151 -11.45 4.68 -16.31
N GLY A 152 -11.29 5.28 -15.13
CA GLY A 152 -12.01 6.48 -14.73
C GLY A 152 -11.51 7.73 -15.46
N ARG A 153 -12.24 8.85 -15.33
CA ARG A 153 -11.76 10.16 -15.79
C ARG A 153 -10.60 10.63 -14.90
N GLY A 154 -9.38 10.57 -15.43
CA GLY A 154 -8.12 10.95 -14.76
C GLY A 154 -7.09 9.81 -14.80
N ILE A 155 -5.80 10.15 -14.82
CA ILE A 155 -4.71 9.16 -14.82
C ILE A 155 -4.79 8.32 -13.54
N GLY A 156 -4.63 6.99 -13.65
CA GLY A 156 -4.60 6.08 -12.49
C GLY A 156 -5.94 5.79 -11.80
N ARG A 157 -7.00 6.54 -12.12
CA ARG A 157 -8.34 6.31 -11.53
C ARG A 157 -9.03 5.14 -12.20
N ILE A 158 -9.58 4.25 -11.39
CA ILE A 158 -10.22 3.02 -11.83
C ILE A 158 -11.59 2.88 -11.15
N LYS A 159 -12.62 2.44 -11.87
CA LYS A 159 -14.00 2.24 -11.33
C LYS A 159 -14.60 0.89 -11.73
N PRO A 160 -15.33 0.20 -10.83
CA PRO A 160 -16.09 -0.99 -11.19
C PRO A 160 -17.05 -0.72 -12.35
N VAL A 161 -17.10 -1.60 -13.35
CA VAL A 161 -18.16 -1.61 -14.37
C VAL A 161 -19.50 -1.74 -13.65
N GLN A 162 -20.38 -0.73 -13.75
CA GLN A 162 -21.75 -0.83 -13.27
C GLN A 162 -22.63 -1.43 -14.37
N SER A 163 -23.21 -2.61 -14.11
CA SER A 163 -24.22 -3.21 -14.98
C SER A 163 -25.55 -2.47 -14.83
N SER A 164 -25.61 -1.23 -15.32
CA SER A 164 -26.87 -0.49 -15.46
C SER A 164 -26.91 0.10 -16.85
N GLY A 165 -27.77 -0.46 -17.69
CA GLY A 165 -27.97 -0.06 -19.07
C GLY A 165 -28.29 1.43 -19.18
N SER A 166 -27.30 2.21 -19.62
CA SER A 166 -27.49 3.55 -20.13
C SER A 166 -26.54 3.74 -21.30
N SER A 167 -27.07 3.52 -22.48
CA SER A 167 -26.46 3.81 -23.76
C SER A 167 -26.30 5.32 -23.92
N THR A 168 -25.15 5.87 -23.56
CA THR A 168 -24.71 7.17 -24.07
C THR A 168 -23.20 7.16 -24.33
N SER A 169 -22.89 7.19 -25.62
CA SER A 169 -21.62 7.61 -26.23
C SER A 169 -20.40 6.72 -25.99
N ALA A 170 -20.15 5.86 -26.97
CA ALA A 170 -18.89 5.15 -27.21
C ALA A 170 -17.71 6.13 -27.30
N GLY A 171 -17.10 6.41 -26.16
CA GLY A 171 -15.66 6.65 -26.08
C GLY A 171 -15.01 5.31 -25.76
N ASP A 172 -13.91 4.99 -26.44
CA ASP A 172 -13.10 3.78 -26.22
C ASP A 172 -12.71 3.68 -24.74
N VAL A 173 -13.45 2.92 -23.95
CA VAL A 173 -13.16 2.76 -22.53
C VAL A 173 -12.12 1.67 -22.41
N ASP A 174 -10.88 2.06 -22.10
CA ASP A 174 -9.80 1.11 -21.82
C ASP A 174 -10.26 0.15 -20.71
N LYS A 175 -10.58 -1.08 -21.11
CA LYS A 175 -10.87 -2.18 -20.18
C LYS A 175 -9.56 -2.63 -19.55
N ILE A 176 -9.47 -2.50 -18.24
CA ILE A 176 -8.32 -2.93 -17.46
C ILE A 176 -8.69 -4.20 -16.70
N GLN A 177 -7.81 -5.20 -16.72
CA GLN A 177 -7.99 -6.40 -15.93
C GLN A 177 -7.50 -6.19 -14.50
N GLY A 178 -8.37 -6.45 -13.53
CA GLY A 178 -8.02 -6.54 -12.11
C GLY A 178 -7.64 -7.94 -11.67
N PHE A 179 -6.74 -8.03 -10.69
CA PHE A 179 -6.41 -9.27 -9.99
C PHE A 179 -6.63 -9.12 -8.48
N ASP A 180 -6.90 -10.22 -7.78
CA ASP A 180 -6.94 -10.18 -6.31
C ASP A 180 -5.53 -9.95 -5.75
N PHE A 181 -5.28 -8.72 -5.32
CA PHE A 181 -3.97 -8.30 -4.82
C PHE A 181 -3.59 -9.02 -3.52
N ALA A 182 -4.57 -9.25 -2.64
CA ALA A 182 -4.31 -9.91 -1.36
C ALA A 182 -3.92 -11.38 -1.57
N ASP A 183 -4.63 -12.07 -2.47
CA ASP A 183 -4.28 -13.45 -2.80
C ASP A 183 -2.94 -13.52 -3.52
N TRP A 184 -2.64 -12.62 -4.46
CA TRP A 184 -1.33 -12.57 -5.11
C TRP A 184 -0.19 -12.36 -4.11
N LEU A 185 -0.37 -11.46 -3.13
CA LEU A 185 0.66 -11.19 -2.13
C LEU A 185 0.96 -12.46 -1.32
N LYS A 186 -0.09 -13.19 -0.90
CA LYS A 186 0.04 -14.46 -0.15
C LYS A 186 0.75 -15.57 -0.94
N HIS A 187 0.74 -15.51 -2.27
CA HIS A 187 1.47 -16.46 -3.12
C HIS A 187 2.88 -15.98 -3.50
N SER A 188 3.18 -14.69 -3.32
CA SER A 188 4.44 -14.08 -3.78
C SER A 188 5.50 -13.97 -2.68
N VAL A 189 5.08 -13.88 -1.42
CA VAL A 189 5.94 -13.69 -0.25
C VAL A 189 5.48 -14.57 0.92
N SER A 190 6.35 -14.70 1.92
CA SER A 190 6.10 -15.41 3.17
C SER A 190 6.41 -14.54 4.38
N GLU A 191 5.93 -14.94 5.57
CA GLU A 191 6.20 -14.24 6.84
C GLU A 191 7.71 -14.12 7.18
N LYS A 192 8.54 -14.97 6.57
CA LYS A 192 10.00 -14.95 6.75
C LYS A 192 10.66 -13.85 5.93
N ASP A 193 10.05 -13.40 4.84
CA ASP A 193 10.63 -12.40 3.96
C ASP A 193 10.61 -11.01 4.62
N TYR A 194 11.40 -10.08 4.10
CA TYR A 194 11.32 -8.66 4.45
C TYR A 194 10.56 -7.92 3.36
N VAL A 195 9.34 -7.49 3.65
CA VAL A 195 8.44 -6.95 2.63
C VAL A 195 8.15 -5.47 2.88
N VAL A 196 8.51 -4.65 1.90
CA VAL A 196 8.19 -3.23 1.87
C VAL A 196 7.12 -3.01 0.81
N MET A 197 6.08 -2.28 1.15
CA MET A 197 5.01 -1.98 0.21
C MET A 197 4.77 -0.48 0.14
N LYS A 198 4.73 0.07 -1.07
CA LYS A 198 4.19 1.40 -1.35
C LYS A 198 2.85 1.24 -2.07
N MET A 199 1.84 2.00 -1.67
CA MET A 199 0.52 2.02 -2.29
C MET A 199 0.08 3.46 -2.54
N ASP A 200 -0.20 3.74 -3.81
CA ASP A 200 -0.54 5.06 -4.34
C ASP A 200 -1.47 4.82 -5.54
N VAL A 201 -2.77 4.66 -5.24
CA VAL A 201 -3.76 4.10 -6.17
C VAL A 201 -5.10 4.83 -6.10
N GLU A 202 -5.08 6.15 -6.32
CA GLU A 202 -6.20 7.00 -6.77
C GLU A 202 -7.62 6.62 -6.28
N GLY A 203 -7.78 6.25 -5.01
CA GLY A 203 -9.05 5.98 -4.33
C GLY A 203 -9.38 4.50 -4.10
N THR A 204 -8.63 3.57 -4.66
CA THR A 204 -8.85 2.12 -4.48
C THR A 204 -8.25 1.59 -3.17
N GLU A 205 -7.48 2.41 -2.46
CA GLU A 205 -6.94 2.11 -1.13
C GLU A 205 -8.06 1.73 -0.14
N PHE A 206 -9.23 2.37 -0.28
CA PHE A 206 -10.40 2.14 0.57
C PHE A 206 -11.01 0.73 0.45
N ASP A 207 -10.75 0.03 -0.66
CA ASP A 207 -11.17 -1.36 -0.84
C ASP A 207 -10.00 -2.33 -0.58
N LEU A 208 -8.78 -1.95 -0.98
CA LEU A 208 -7.58 -2.78 -0.84
C LEU A 208 -7.12 -2.94 0.61
N ILE A 209 -7.05 -1.86 1.39
CA ILE A 209 -6.59 -1.92 2.79
C ILE A 209 -7.50 -2.82 3.63
N PRO A 210 -8.84 -2.67 3.64
CA PRO A 210 -9.71 -3.58 4.36
C PRO A 210 -9.61 -5.03 3.88
N ARG A 211 -9.42 -5.24 2.57
CA ARG A 211 -9.20 -6.58 2.01
C ARG A 211 -7.94 -7.23 2.58
N LEU A 212 -6.82 -6.50 2.69
CA LEU A 212 -5.57 -7.01 3.28
C LEU A 212 -5.73 -7.42 4.75
N PHE A 213 -6.50 -6.66 5.54
CA PHE A 213 -6.83 -7.03 6.92
C PHE A 213 -7.73 -8.26 6.98
N LYS A 214 -8.79 -8.30 6.16
CA LYS A 214 -9.76 -9.40 6.12
C LYS A 214 -9.13 -10.74 5.73
N THR A 215 -8.11 -10.74 4.86
CA THR A 215 -7.45 -11.96 4.39
C THR A 215 -6.21 -12.36 5.19
N GLY A 216 -5.77 -11.50 6.12
CA GLY A 216 -4.50 -11.65 6.85
C GLY A 216 -3.26 -11.33 6.02
N ALA A 217 -3.41 -10.93 4.75
CA ALA A 217 -2.28 -10.60 3.88
C ALA A 217 -1.47 -9.39 4.40
N ILE A 218 -2.11 -8.49 5.17
CA ILE A 218 -1.42 -7.37 5.83
C ILE A 218 -0.27 -7.83 6.74
N CYS A 219 -0.34 -9.04 7.31
CA CYS A 219 0.67 -9.58 8.21
C CYS A 219 1.98 -9.94 7.51
N LEU A 220 1.97 -10.02 6.17
CA LEU A 220 3.16 -10.30 5.36
C LEU A 220 4.00 -9.04 5.11
N ILE A 221 3.48 -7.85 5.43
CA ILE A 221 4.11 -6.57 5.14
C ILE A 221 4.84 -6.08 6.40
N ASP A 222 6.16 -5.89 6.31
CA ASP A 222 6.94 -5.33 7.41
C ASP A 222 6.86 -3.79 7.46
N GLU A 223 6.77 -3.13 6.31
CA GLU A 223 6.68 -1.67 6.23
C GLU A 223 5.76 -1.22 5.08
N LEU A 224 4.76 -0.40 5.39
CA LEU A 224 3.75 0.10 4.44
C LEU A 224 3.84 1.63 4.32
N PHE A 225 4.01 2.11 3.08
CA PHE A 225 3.89 3.51 2.68
C PHE A 225 2.58 3.68 1.91
N LEU A 226 1.67 4.50 2.41
CA LEU A 226 0.34 4.64 1.84
C LEU A 226 0.04 6.12 1.55
N GLU A 227 -0.30 6.42 0.31
CA GLU A 227 -0.94 7.68 -0.07
C GLU A 227 -2.45 7.47 -0.12
N CYS A 228 -3.19 8.09 0.80
CA CYS A 228 -4.65 7.98 0.82
C CYS A 228 -5.27 9.10 -0.03
N HIS A 229 -5.89 8.72 -1.15
CA HIS A 229 -6.61 9.64 -2.01
C HIS A 229 -8.04 9.86 -1.51
N TYR A 230 -8.20 10.75 -0.53
CA TYR A 230 -9.53 11.19 -0.10
C TYR A 230 -10.09 12.22 -1.09
N ASN A 231 -11.37 12.09 -1.44
CA ASN A 231 -12.06 13.02 -2.32
C ASN A 231 -12.27 14.37 -1.62
N ARG A 232 -11.24 15.23 -1.63
CA ARG A 232 -11.33 16.63 -1.15
C ARG A 232 -12.26 17.50 -2.01
N TRP A 233 -12.76 16.97 -3.14
CA TRP A 233 -13.52 17.71 -4.18
C TRP A 233 -14.77 16.97 -4.71
N GLN A 234 -15.28 15.96 -4.02
CA GLN A 234 -16.67 15.52 -4.26
C GLN A 234 -17.61 16.36 -3.38
N LYS A 235 -17.89 17.58 -3.83
CA LYS A 235 -19.11 18.30 -3.43
C LYS A 235 -20.25 17.90 -4.35
#